data_AF-A0A511R2T0-F1
#
_entry.id   AF-A0A511R2T0-F1
#
_cell.length_a   1.000
_cell.length_b   1.000
_cell.length_c   1.000
_cell.angle_alpha   90.00
_cell.angle_beta   90.00
_cell.angle_gamma   90.00
#
_symmetry.space_group_name_H-M   'P 1'
#
loop_
_entity.id
_entity.type
_entity.pdbx_description
1 polymer ?
#
loop_
_entity_poly.entity_id
_entity_poly.type
_entity_poly.pdbx_seq_one_letter_code
_entity_poly.pdbx_strand_id
1 'polypeptide(L)' 'MQLCPIQLKYRHPDRCNALRAARIIGKRKGIKLYVYRCPHCQDWHLTHRSSSEFATLKEIHYG' A
#
# COMPACT_ATOMS: atom_id res chain seq x y z
N MET A 1 -5.87 -11.33 8.85
CA MET A 1 -5.53 -10.24 7.89
C MET A 1 -6.84 -9.62 7.46
N GLN A 2 -7.03 -8.31 7.61
CA GLN A 2 -8.32 -7.65 7.33
C GLN A 2 -8.22 -6.82 6.05
N LEU A 3 -9.31 -6.78 5.27
CA LEU A 3 -9.37 -6.04 4.01
C LEU A 3 -9.87 -4.61 4.23
N CYS A 4 -9.41 -3.69 3.39
CA CYS A 4 -9.94 -2.34 3.32
C CYS A 4 -11.36 -2.38 2.77
N PRO A 5 -12.34 -1.76 3.45
CA PRO A 5 -13.73 -1.77 3.01
C PRO A 5 -13.94 -1.05 1.68
N ILE A 6 -13.00 -0.20 1.26
CA ILE A 6 -13.13 0.62 0.04
C ILE A 6 -12.31 0.05 -1.12
N GLN A 7 -11.07 -0.36 -0.87
CA GLN A 7 -10.17 -0.78 -1.96
C GLN A 7 -10.00 -2.30 -2.07
N LEU A 8 -10.64 -3.09 -1.19
CA LEU A 8 -10.49 -4.54 -1.11
C LEU A 8 -9.02 -5.01 -1.05
N LYS A 9 -8.14 -4.16 -0.50
CA LYS A 9 -6.70 -4.42 -0.32
C LYS A 9 -6.42 -4.92 1.09
N TYR A 10 -5.41 -5.76 1.22
CA TYR A 10 -4.92 -6.15 2.54
C TYR A 10 -4.40 -4.94 3.31
N ARG A 11 -4.89 -4.82 4.55
CA ARG A 11 -4.50 -3.78 5.48
C ARG A 11 -3.40 -4.27 6.39
N HIS A 12 -2.40 -3.43 6.57
CA HIS A 12 -1.36 -3.60 7.57
C HIS A 12 -1.51 -2.46 8.59
N PRO A 13 -1.88 -2.76 9.86
CA PRO A 13 -2.06 -1.70 10.86
C PRO A 13 -0.75 -1.00 11.24
N ASP A 14 0.37 -1.73 11.13
CA ASP A 14 1.69 -1.23 11.45
C ASP A 14 2.53 -0.99 10.18
N ARG A 15 3.24 0.14 10.14
CA ARG A 15 4.08 0.52 9.01
C ARG A 15 5.25 -0.44 8.83
N CYS A 16 5.87 -0.89 9.92
CA CYS A 16 7.00 -1.82 9.87
C CYS A 16 6.57 -3.17 9.30
N ASN A 17 5.37 -3.65 9.66
CA ASN A 17 4.78 -4.84 9.09
C ASN A 17 4.49 -4.69 7.59
N ALA A 18 3.94 -3.56 7.17
CA ALA A 18 3.70 -3.26 5.76
C ALA A 18 5.01 -3.23 4.94
N LEU A 19 6.07 -2.62 5.47
CA LEU A 19 7.39 -2.56 4.85
C LEU A 19 8.02 -3.97 4.72
N ARG A 20 7.89 -4.78 5.78
CA ARG A 20 8.35 -6.17 5.76
C ARG A 20 7.60 -6.98 4.70
N ALA A 21 6.27 -6.84 4.64
CA ALA A 21 5.44 -7.49 3.62
C ALA A 21 5.83 -7.05 2.20
N ALA A 22 6.01 -5.75 1.97
CA ALA A 22 6.45 -5.22 0.68
C ALA A 22 7.80 -5.81 0.24
N ARG A 23 8.77 -5.92 1.17
CA ARG A 23 10.08 -6.54 0.90
C ARG A 23 9.96 -8.03 0.57
N ILE A 24 9.19 -8.79 1.35
CA ILE A 24 9.02 -10.23 1.15
C ILE A 24 8.30 -10.52 -0.17
N ILE A 25 7.16 -9.88 -0.40
CA ILE A 25 6.35 -10.10 -1.59
C ILE A 25 7.10 -9.59 -2.82
N GLY A 26 7.76 -8.43 -2.72
CA GLY A 26 8.56 -7.88 -3.80
C GLY A 26 9.70 -8.81 -4.21
N LYS A 27 10.45 -9.35 -3.23
CA LYS A 27 11.49 -10.36 -3.49
C LYS A 27 10.92 -11.62 -4.14
N ARG A 28 9.78 -12.13 -3.64
CA ARG A 28 9.16 -13.36 -4.14
C ARG A 28 8.61 -13.22 -5.57
N LYS A 29 8.11 -12.04 -5.93
CA LYS A 29 7.49 -11.77 -7.23
C LYS A 29 8.43 -11.08 -8.22
N GLY A 30 9.64 -10.69 -7.80
CA GLY A 30 10.58 -9.92 -8.63
C GLY A 30 10.09 -8.50 -8.96
N ILE A 31 9.21 -7.93 -8.14
CA ILE A 31 8.64 -6.59 -8.34
C ILE A 31 8.98 -5.67 -7.17
N LYS A 32 9.00 -4.36 -7.40
CA LYS A 32 9.14 -3.38 -6.33
C LYS A 32 7.77 -2.97 -5.81
N LEU A 33 7.59 -3.07 -4.49
CA LEU A 33 6.38 -2.67 -3.80
C LEU A 33 6.69 -1.51 -2.88
N TYR A 34 5.77 -0.56 -2.83
CA TYR A 34 5.83 0.63 -1.99
C TYR A 34 4.69 0.59 -0.98
N VAL A 35 4.89 1.29 0.14
CA VAL A 35 3.94 1.33 1.24
C VAL A 35 3.38 2.74 1.36
N TYR A 36 2.06 2.86 1.47
CA TYR A 36 1.39 4.14 1.71
C TYR A 36 0.29 3.98 2.76
N ARG A 37 -0.02 5.08 3.48
CA ARG A 37 -1.12 5.10 4.45
C ARG A 37 -2.42 5.46 3.75
N CYS A 38 -3.42 4.61 3.86
CA CYS A 38 -4.73 4.84 3.27
C CYS A 38 -5.48 5.94 4.04
N PRO A 39 -6.00 6.98 3.38
CA PRO A 39 -6.74 8.05 4.07
C PRO A 39 -8.08 7.56 4.64
N HIS A 40 -8.69 6.53 4.06
CA HIS A 40 -10.03 6.07 4.47
C HIS A 40 -10.01 5.10 5.64
N CYS A 41 -9.18 4.04 5.57
CA CYS A 41 -9.09 3.07 6.66
C CYS A 41 -7.93 3.32 7.62
N GLN A 42 -7.12 4.35 7.37
CA GLN A 42 -5.99 4.79 8.21
C GLN A 42 -4.84 3.77 8.40
N ASP A 43 -4.99 2.57 7.83
CA ASP A 43 -4.00 1.49 7.76
C ASP A 43 -3.05 1.62 6.57
N TRP A 44 -2.00 0.80 6.55
CA TRP A 44 -0.97 0.75 5.52
C TRP A 44 -1.27 -0.27 4.44
N HIS A 45 -1.13 0.14 3.18
CA HIS A 45 -1.32 -0.70 2.00
C HIS A 45 -0.05 -0.79 1.16
N LEU A 46 0.01 -1.83 0.34
CA LEU A 46 1.07 -2.03 -0.64
C LEU A 46 0.59 -1.55 -2.02
N THR A 47 1.50 -0.97 -2.80
CA THR A 47 1.25 -0.51 -4.16
C THR A 47 2.45 -0.80 -5.06
N HIS A 48 2.20 -0.99 -6.36
CA HIS A 48 3.25 -1.14 -7.37
C HIS A 48 3.79 0.23 -7.82
N ARG A 49 3.09 1.30 -7.48
CA ARG A 49 3.40 2.67 -7.91
C ARG A 49 4.49 3.26 -7.04
N SER A 50 5.49 3.86 -7.67
CA SER A 50 6.55 4.56 -6.95
C SER A 50 6.02 5.76 -6.18
N SER A 51 6.78 6.26 -5.20
CA SER A 51 6.40 7.43 -4.41
C SER A 51 6.15 8.67 -5.27
N SER A 52 6.86 8.79 -6.41
CA SER A 52 6.68 9.89 -7.37
C SER A 52 5.34 9.77 -8.11
N GLU A 53 4.95 8.57 -8.52
CA GLU A 53 3.65 8.32 -9.15
C GLU A 53 2.47 8.38 -8.15
N PHE A 54 2.72 8.09 -6.88
CA PHE A 54 1.70 8.14 -5.84
C PHE A 54 1.25 9.57 -5.53
N ALA A 55 2.12 10.57 -5.71
CA ALA A 55 1.76 11.97 -5.57
C ALA A 55 0.62 12.36 -6.54
N THR A 56 0.69 11.88 -7.78
CA THR A 56 -0.31 12.13 -8.83
C THR A 56 -1.60 11.32 -8.62
N LEU A 57 -1.53 10.11 -8.05
CA LEU A 57 -2.72 9.27 -7.80
C LEU A 57 -3.57 9.73 -6.62
N LYS A 58 -3.00 10.47 -5.66
CA LYS A 58 -3.77 11.10 -4.58
C LYS A 58 -4.87 12.02 -5.12
N GLU A 59 -4.63 12.68 -6.25
CA GLU A 59 -5.53 13.68 -6.83
C GLU A 59 -6.70 13.07 -7.61
N ILE A 60 -6.55 11.85 -8.14
CA ILE A 60 -7.56 11.24 -9.04
C ILE A 60 -8.43 10.19 -8.33
N HIS A 61 -7.89 9.45 -7.36
CA HIS A 61 -8.55 8.25 -6.83
C HIS A 61 -9.05 8.37 -5.38
N TYR A 62 -8.73 9.48 -4.71
CA TYR A 62 -9.07 9.74 -3.30
C TYR A 62 -9.72 11.12 -3.09
N GLY A 63 -10.13 11.78 -4.18
CA GLY A 63 -10.93 13.01 -4.22
C GLY A 63 -12.37 12.71 -4.57
#